data_AF-A0A1A8PCQ2-F1
#
_entry.id   AF-A0A1A8PCQ2-F1
#
_cell.length_a   1.000
_cell.length_b   1.000
_cell.length_c   1.000
_cell.angle_alpha   90.00
_cell.angle_beta   90.00
_cell.angle_gamma   90.00
#
_symmetry.space_group_name_H-M   'P 1'
#
loop_
_entity.id
_entity.type
_entity.pdbx_description
1 polymer ?
#
loop_
_entity_poly.entity_id
_entity_poly.type
_entity_poly.pdbx_seq_one_letter_code
_entity_poly.pdbx_strand_id
1 'polypeptide(L)'
;WAKAAELLEKSITTKETLRKVRRQCYDDCAASGTAALSKLDSEEGNTWDQWALDWIQQRAECLRFCVGQSVSPTGQLPVSTDIEYEFDTRNPYNFLQVTYYKLEKVKKAASAAHTYFVANPSHLEMRNNIEKYRRMEGVSEEDFQDREIEKEKHWVLYDAAVHHEASSDWLRAAEKWKACVNQTLLQTDECRL
;
A
#
# COMPACT_ATOMS: atom_id res chain seq x y z
N TRP A 1 -18.97 19.27 -1.47
CA TRP A 1 -17.54 19.05 -1.78
C TRP A 1 -16.68 18.83 -0.54
N ALA A 2 -16.66 19.71 0.47
CA ALA A 2 -15.78 19.55 1.65
C ALA A 2 -15.93 18.20 2.35
N LYS A 3 -17.16 17.75 2.60
CA LYS A 3 -17.41 16.46 3.26
C LYS A 3 -16.94 15.27 2.41
N ALA A 4 -17.08 15.35 1.09
CA ALA A 4 -16.61 14.29 0.18
C ALA A 4 -15.09 14.17 0.22
N ALA A 5 -14.35 15.29 0.19
CA ALA A 5 -12.89 15.27 0.35
C ALA A 5 -12.48 14.67 1.69
N GLU A 6 -13.14 15.06 2.78
CA GLU A 6 -12.86 14.51 4.11
C GLU A 6 -13.03 12.99 4.15
N LEU A 7 -14.12 12.47 3.56
CA LEU A 7 -14.40 11.03 3.55
C LEU A 7 -13.41 10.26 2.65
N LEU A 8 -13.04 10.80 1.48
CA LEU A 8 -12.05 10.19 0.58
C LEU A 8 -10.65 10.17 1.21
N GLU A 9 -10.22 11.26 1.86
CA GLU A 9 -8.93 11.29 2.57
C GLU A 9 -8.91 10.29 3.73
N LYS A 10 -10.03 10.19 4.48
CA LYS A 10 -10.17 9.20 5.54
C LYS A 10 -10.14 7.78 5.01
N SER A 11 -10.75 7.48 3.86
CA SER A 11 -10.75 6.12 3.31
C SER A 11 -9.36 5.69 2.86
N ILE A 12 -8.58 6.58 2.21
CA ILE A 12 -7.18 6.34 1.85
C ILE A 12 -6.34 6.06 3.10
N THR A 13 -6.42 6.94 4.10
CA THR A 13 -5.68 6.79 5.36
C THR A 13 -6.08 5.50 6.10
N THR A 14 -7.37 5.15 6.07
CA THR A 14 -7.88 3.93 6.71
C THR A 14 -7.36 2.68 6.03
N LYS A 15 -7.27 2.63 4.69
CA LYS A 15 -6.68 1.49 3.96
C LYS A 15 -5.25 1.23 4.41
N GLU A 16 -4.42 2.27 4.49
CA GLU A 16 -3.03 2.17 4.95
C GLU A 16 -2.91 1.76 6.41
N THR A 17 -3.72 2.38 7.28
CA THR A 17 -3.71 2.09 8.71
C THR A 17 -4.12 0.64 8.97
N LEU A 18 -5.17 0.15 8.29
CA LEU A 18 -5.63 -1.22 8.42
C LEU A 18 -4.56 -2.22 7.98
N ARG A 19 -3.84 -1.94 6.89
CA ARG A 19 -2.71 -2.76 6.44
C ARG A 19 -1.61 -2.84 7.51
N LYS A 20 -1.23 -1.69 8.09
CA LYS A 20 -0.21 -1.62 9.16
C LYS A 20 -0.63 -2.40 10.41
N VAL A 21 -1.88 -2.23 10.86
CA VAL A 21 -2.41 -2.96 12.02
C VAL A 21 -2.40 -4.46 11.78
N ARG A 22 -2.87 -4.92 10.60
CA ARG A 22 -2.85 -6.35 10.25
C ARG A 22 -1.44 -6.92 10.26
N ARG A 23 -0.47 -6.18 9.72
CA ARG A 23 0.94 -6.59 9.70
C ARG A 23 1.54 -6.66 11.09
N GLN A 24 1.34 -5.63 11.90
CA GLN A 24 1.80 -5.63 13.29
C GLN A 24 1.23 -6.82 14.06
N CYS A 25 -0.06 -7.09 13.94
CA CYS A 25 -0.68 -8.24 14.58
C CYS A 25 -0.15 -9.58 14.04
N TYR A 26 0.17 -9.68 12.76
CA TYR A 26 0.78 -10.88 12.18
C TYR A 26 2.13 -11.21 12.83
N ASP A 27 2.95 -10.19 13.05
CA ASP A 27 4.27 -10.29 13.66
C ASP A 27 4.15 -10.57 15.17
N ASP A 28 3.28 -9.85 15.88
CA ASP A 28 3.07 -10.04 17.32
C ASP A 28 2.51 -11.44 17.65
N CYS A 29 1.70 -12.00 16.75
CA CYS A 29 1.15 -13.35 16.87
C CYS A 29 2.07 -14.44 16.29
N ALA A 30 3.26 -14.12 15.75
CA ALA A 30 4.19 -15.08 15.12
C ALA A 30 4.47 -16.32 15.99
N ALA A 31 4.63 -16.11 17.30
CA ALA A 31 4.93 -17.18 18.24
C ALA A 31 3.70 -17.97 18.72
N SER A 32 2.48 -17.52 18.42
CA SER A 32 1.24 -18.17 18.89
C SER A 32 1.10 -19.58 18.30
N GLY A 33 0.86 -20.56 19.16
CA GLY A 33 0.71 -21.97 18.78
C GLY A 33 2.00 -22.69 18.36
N THR A 34 3.18 -22.06 18.49
CA THR A 34 4.47 -22.69 18.15
C THR A 34 4.77 -23.96 18.97
N ALA A 35 4.22 -24.07 20.17
CA ALA A 35 4.31 -25.28 21.00
C ALA A 35 3.49 -26.47 20.46
N ALA A 36 2.43 -26.21 19.68
CA ALA A 36 1.72 -27.24 18.93
C ALA A 36 2.45 -27.54 17.63
N LEU A 37 3.03 -26.51 16.99
CA LEU A 37 3.85 -26.66 15.79
C LEU A 37 5.05 -27.58 16.02
N SER A 38 5.77 -27.44 17.14
CA SER A 38 6.92 -28.30 17.46
C SER A 38 6.56 -29.77 17.68
N LYS A 39 5.28 -30.11 17.86
CA LYS A 39 4.80 -31.49 17.98
C LYS A 39 4.50 -32.14 16.62
N LEU A 40 4.38 -31.35 15.54
CA LEU A 40 4.22 -31.89 14.19
C LEU A 40 5.44 -32.68 13.72
N ASP A 41 6.63 -32.33 14.22
CA ASP A 41 7.88 -33.03 13.90
C ASP A 41 8.04 -34.34 14.70
N SER A 42 7.15 -34.65 15.65
CA SER A 42 7.18 -35.92 16.38
C SER A 42 6.60 -37.05 15.52
N GLU A 43 7.32 -38.16 15.40
CA GLU A 43 6.97 -39.32 14.58
C GLU A 43 5.74 -40.12 15.10
N GLU A 44 5.05 -39.65 16.15
CA GLU A 44 3.87 -40.32 16.70
C GLU A 44 2.64 -40.08 15.83
N GLY A 45 2.33 -41.08 15.01
CA GLY A 45 1.27 -41.05 14.02
C GLY A 45 -0.14 -40.86 14.58
N ASN A 46 -0.97 -40.25 13.73
CA ASN A 46 -2.43 -40.09 13.78
C ASN A 46 -3.03 -38.88 14.53
N THR A 47 -2.22 -37.97 15.07
CA THR A 47 -2.70 -36.73 15.74
C THR A 47 -2.09 -35.44 15.19
N TRP A 48 -1.33 -35.52 14.08
CA TRP A 48 -0.73 -34.37 13.41
C TRP A 48 -1.77 -33.32 12.99
N ASP A 49 -2.94 -33.77 12.57
CA ASP A 49 -4.08 -32.94 12.18
C ASP A 49 -4.63 -32.13 13.35
N GLN A 50 -4.67 -32.73 14.55
CA GLN A 50 -5.07 -32.05 15.78
C GLN A 50 -4.06 -30.98 16.19
N TRP A 51 -2.75 -31.27 16.11
CA TRP A 51 -1.72 -30.27 16.44
C TRP A 51 -1.65 -29.14 15.41
N ALA A 52 -1.84 -29.45 14.13
CA ALA A 52 -1.96 -28.43 13.08
C ALA A 52 -3.19 -27.54 13.32
N LEU A 53 -4.34 -28.13 13.64
CA LEU A 53 -5.57 -27.39 13.94
C LEU A 53 -5.40 -26.52 15.19
N ASP A 54 -4.79 -27.05 16.25
CA ASP A 54 -4.51 -26.30 17.49
C ASP A 54 -3.57 -25.12 17.23
N TRP A 55 -2.50 -25.32 16.47
CA TRP A 55 -1.61 -24.24 16.04
C TRP A 55 -2.34 -23.15 15.25
N ILE A 56 -3.11 -23.53 14.23
CA ILE A 56 -3.89 -22.61 13.39
C ILE A 56 -4.92 -21.87 14.24
N GLN A 57 -5.62 -22.55 15.15
CA GLN A 57 -6.64 -21.97 16.01
C GLN A 57 -6.04 -20.95 16.98
N GLN A 58 -4.95 -21.29 17.68
CA GLN A 58 -4.28 -20.35 18.59
C GLN A 58 -3.78 -19.11 17.85
N ARG A 59 -3.21 -19.29 16.65
CA ARG A 59 -2.79 -18.16 15.81
C ARG A 59 -3.98 -17.31 15.36
N ALA A 60 -5.07 -17.93 14.90
CA ALA A 60 -6.27 -17.21 14.48
C ALA A 60 -6.94 -16.44 15.62
N GLU A 61 -6.99 -17.01 16.83
CA GLU A 61 -7.51 -16.35 18.02
C GLU A 61 -6.68 -15.14 18.41
N CYS A 62 -5.34 -15.27 18.40
CA CYS A 62 -4.43 -14.15 18.62
C CYS A 62 -4.66 -13.03 17.61
N LEU A 63 -4.70 -13.35 16.31
CA LEU A 63 -4.91 -12.38 15.25
C LEU A 63 -6.25 -11.64 15.39
N ARG A 64 -7.33 -12.39 15.63
CA ARG A 64 -8.67 -11.82 15.82
C ARG A 64 -8.70 -10.87 17.03
N PHE A 65 -8.08 -11.27 18.13
CA PHE A 65 -8.01 -10.45 19.33
C PHE A 65 -7.17 -9.18 19.11
N CYS A 66 -5.97 -9.32 18.55
CA CYS A 66 -5.07 -8.21 18.27
C CYS A 66 -5.71 -7.17 17.34
N VAL A 67 -6.24 -7.60 16.20
CA VAL A 67 -6.91 -6.69 15.25
C VAL A 67 -8.15 -6.07 15.90
N GLY A 68 -8.90 -6.84 16.69
CA GLY A 68 -10.09 -6.37 17.41
C GLY A 68 -9.84 -5.28 18.46
N GLN A 69 -8.62 -5.12 18.96
CA GLN A 69 -8.28 -4.00 19.86
C GLN A 69 -8.20 -2.66 19.14
N SER A 70 -7.81 -2.67 17.86
CA SER A 70 -7.55 -1.44 17.08
C SER A 70 -8.59 -1.16 16.01
N VAL A 71 -9.34 -2.18 15.57
CA VAL A 71 -10.27 -2.10 14.44
C VAL A 71 -11.67 -2.52 14.88
N SER A 72 -12.66 -1.69 14.60
CA SER A 72 -14.06 -1.98 14.89
C SER A 72 -14.54 -3.24 14.14
N PRO A 73 -15.58 -3.94 14.62
CA PRO A 73 -16.11 -5.11 13.93
C PRO A 73 -16.48 -4.85 12.46
N THR A 74 -17.02 -3.67 12.15
CA THR A 74 -17.34 -3.27 10.76
C THR A 74 -16.09 -3.08 9.91
N GLY A 75 -15.00 -2.56 10.49
CA GLY A 75 -13.73 -2.36 9.78
C GLY A 75 -12.94 -3.65 9.53
N GLN A 76 -13.32 -4.74 10.18
CA GLN A 76 -12.73 -6.07 9.96
C GLN A 76 -13.39 -6.84 8.82
N LEU A 77 -14.57 -6.41 8.38
CA LEU A 77 -15.28 -7.06 7.28
C LEU A 77 -14.46 -7.00 5.99
N PRO A 78 -14.56 -8.05 5.14
CA PRO A 78 -13.90 -8.03 3.85
C PRO A 78 -14.45 -6.88 3.00
N VAL A 79 -13.54 -6.25 2.26
CA VAL A 79 -13.87 -5.22 1.27
C VAL A 79 -14.18 -5.93 -0.05
N SER A 80 -15.13 -5.43 -0.83
CA SER A 80 -15.42 -6.03 -2.14
C SER A 80 -14.24 -5.84 -3.10
N THR A 81 -14.06 -6.80 -4.00
CA THR A 81 -13.03 -6.75 -5.05
C THR A 81 -13.14 -5.49 -5.92
N ASP A 82 -14.35 -4.99 -6.14
CA ASP A 82 -14.58 -3.76 -6.89
C ASP A 82 -13.92 -2.56 -6.18
N ILE A 83 -14.09 -2.45 -4.86
CA ILE A 83 -13.47 -1.37 -4.09
C ILE A 83 -11.95 -1.55 -4.04
N GLU A 84 -11.45 -2.78 -3.94
CA GLU A 84 -10.01 -3.03 -4.01
C GLU A 84 -9.43 -2.53 -5.35
N TYR A 85 -10.08 -2.90 -6.46
CA TYR A 85 -9.72 -2.44 -7.80
C TYR A 85 -9.72 -0.92 -7.94
N GLU A 86 -10.74 -0.24 -7.40
CA GLU A 86 -10.82 1.22 -7.40
C GLU A 86 -9.62 1.87 -6.70
N PHE A 87 -9.19 1.33 -5.56
CA PHE A 87 -8.02 1.84 -4.85
C PHE A 87 -6.70 1.47 -5.52
N ASP A 88 -6.60 0.29 -6.12
CA ASP A 88 -5.37 -0.19 -6.76
C ASP A 88 -5.11 0.56 -8.07
N THR A 89 -6.18 0.96 -8.78
CA THR A 89 -6.12 1.89 -9.92
C THR A 89 -6.02 3.37 -9.51
N ARG A 90 -5.88 3.64 -8.20
CA ARG A 90 -5.79 4.99 -7.60
C ARG A 90 -6.99 5.89 -7.89
N ASN A 91 -8.15 5.35 -8.25
CA ASN A 91 -9.32 6.15 -8.62
C ASN A 91 -9.86 7.10 -7.52
N PRO A 92 -9.70 6.83 -6.19
CA PRO A 92 -9.99 7.84 -5.17
C PRO A 92 -9.31 9.19 -5.41
N TYR A 93 -8.10 9.20 -6.00
CA TYR A 93 -7.38 10.42 -6.34
C TYR A 93 -8.00 11.16 -7.52
N ASN A 94 -8.63 10.46 -8.47
CA ASN A 94 -9.41 11.07 -9.54
C ASN A 94 -10.63 11.83 -8.97
N PHE A 95 -11.33 11.27 -7.99
CA PHE A 95 -12.41 11.98 -7.31
C PHE A 95 -11.90 13.12 -6.41
N LEU A 96 -10.76 12.92 -5.74
CA LEU A 96 -10.14 13.95 -4.91
C LEU A 96 -9.71 15.17 -5.73
N GLN A 97 -9.14 14.99 -6.93
CA GLN A 97 -8.73 16.15 -7.73
C GLN A 97 -9.92 17.04 -8.11
N VAL A 98 -11.06 16.44 -8.52
CA VAL A 98 -12.27 17.22 -8.82
C VAL A 98 -12.76 17.93 -7.56
N THR A 99 -12.78 17.22 -6.44
CA THR A 99 -13.29 17.76 -5.18
C THR A 99 -12.43 18.92 -4.68
N TYR A 100 -11.10 18.79 -4.75
CA TYR A 100 -10.17 19.85 -4.37
C TYR A 100 -10.25 21.05 -5.32
N TYR A 101 -10.40 20.81 -6.62
CA TYR A 101 -10.62 21.87 -7.59
C TYR A 101 -11.90 22.66 -7.30
N LYS A 102 -13.01 21.99 -6.98
CA LYS A 102 -14.29 22.63 -6.59
C LYS A 102 -14.22 23.39 -5.26
N LEU A 103 -13.21 23.11 -4.43
CA LEU A 103 -12.93 23.80 -3.17
C LEU A 103 -11.82 24.86 -3.31
N GLU A 104 -11.39 25.16 -4.55
CA GLU A 104 -10.32 26.12 -4.85
C GLU A 104 -8.96 25.75 -4.22
N LYS A 105 -8.78 24.48 -3.84
CA LYS A 105 -7.54 23.93 -3.31
C LYS A 105 -6.66 23.39 -4.45
N VAL A 106 -6.28 24.26 -5.36
CA VAL A 106 -5.63 23.89 -6.64
C VAL A 106 -4.33 23.08 -6.47
N LYS A 107 -3.52 23.38 -5.46
CA LYS A 107 -2.31 22.60 -5.13
C LYS A 107 -2.61 21.14 -4.79
N LYS A 108 -3.63 20.93 -3.96
CA LYS A 108 -4.07 19.57 -3.59
C LYS A 108 -4.72 18.84 -4.76
N ALA A 109 -5.41 19.58 -5.63
CA ALA A 109 -5.95 19.02 -6.87
C ALA A 109 -4.83 18.56 -7.81
N ALA A 110 -3.76 19.35 -7.96
CA ALA A 110 -2.58 19.00 -8.75
C ALA A 110 -1.90 17.72 -8.24
N SER A 111 -1.64 17.62 -6.93
CA SER A 111 -1.06 16.41 -6.32
C SER A 111 -1.94 15.17 -6.51
N ALA A 112 -3.26 15.29 -6.30
CA ALA A 112 -4.18 14.17 -6.50
C ALA A 112 -4.25 13.74 -7.98
N ALA A 113 -4.29 14.71 -8.91
CA ALA A 113 -4.29 14.44 -10.34
C ALA A 113 -3.00 13.72 -10.78
N HIS A 114 -1.85 14.19 -10.29
CA HIS A 114 -0.57 13.55 -10.55
C HIS A 114 -0.53 12.11 -10.02
N THR A 115 -0.94 11.90 -8.77
CA THR A 115 -1.00 10.58 -8.12
C THR A 115 -1.83 9.57 -8.95
N TYR A 116 -2.99 9.99 -9.47
CA TYR A 116 -3.82 9.16 -10.35
C TYR A 116 -3.16 8.89 -11.71
N PHE A 117 -2.57 9.93 -12.32
CA PHE A 117 -2.00 9.85 -13.66
C PHE A 117 -0.78 8.93 -13.74
N VAL A 118 0.04 8.86 -12.68
CA VAL A 118 1.19 7.93 -12.60
C VAL A 118 0.74 6.48 -12.81
N ALA A 119 -0.38 6.07 -12.21
CA ALA A 119 -0.94 4.72 -12.42
C ALA A 119 -1.77 4.58 -13.71
N ASN A 120 -2.17 5.70 -14.32
CA ASN A 120 -3.07 5.71 -15.48
C ASN A 120 -2.55 6.64 -16.60
N PRO A 121 -1.36 6.39 -17.17
CA PRO A 121 -0.67 7.33 -18.09
C PRO A 121 -1.39 7.54 -19.43
N SER A 122 -2.30 6.63 -19.80
CA SER A 122 -3.14 6.70 -21.00
C SER A 122 -4.41 7.55 -20.81
N HIS A 123 -4.71 8.02 -19.60
CA HIS A 123 -5.93 8.77 -19.30
C HIS A 123 -5.87 10.21 -19.83
N LEU A 124 -6.42 10.44 -21.02
CA LEU A 124 -6.33 11.72 -21.75
C LEU A 124 -6.89 12.92 -20.97
N GLU A 125 -8.03 12.74 -20.30
CA GLU A 125 -8.67 13.84 -19.57
C GLU A 125 -7.82 14.27 -18.36
N MET A 126 -7.12 13.34 -17.72
CA MET A 126 -6.27 13.65 -16.58
C MET A 126 -5.02 14.38 -17.03
N ARG A 127 -4.44 13.99 -18.17
CA ARG A 127 -3.34 14.73 -18.80
C ARG A 127 -3.72 16.19 -19.04
N ASN A 128 -4.91 16.43 -19.60
CA ASN A 128 -5.40 17.79 -19.82
C ASN A 128 -5.62 18.56 -18.51
N ASN A 129 -6.12 17.89 -17.45
CA ASN A 129 -6.28 18.50 -16.14
C ASN A 129 -4.92 18.91 -15.51
N ILE A 130 -3.89 18.06 -15.61
CA ILE A 130 -2.53 18.37 -15.14
C ILE A 130 -1.98 19.60 -15.87
N GLU A 131 -2.08 19.65 -17.20
CA GLU A 131 -1.65 20.83 -17.99
C GLU A 131 -2.42 22.10 -17.60
N LYS A 132 -3.71 21.96 -17.31
CA LYS A 132 -4.53 23.07 -16.80
C LYS A 132 -4.04 23.56 -15.44
N TYR A 133 -3.75 22.66 -14.50
CA TYR A 133 -3.26 23.03 -13.17
C TYR A 133 -1.89 23.70 -13.22
N ARG A 134 -1.00 23.26 -14.10
CA ARG A 134 0.33 23.88 -14.29
C ARG A 134 0.24 25.36 -14.68
N ARG A 135 -0.83 25.76 -15.37
CA ARG A 135 -1.07 27.15 -15.81
C ARG A 135 -1.81 28.01 -14.78
N MET A 136 -2.23 27.44 -13.65
CA MET A 136 -2.95 28.17 -12.61
C MET A 136 -1.99 28.94 -11.72
N GLU A 137 -2.42 30.13 -11.32
CA GLU A 137 -1.66 30.95 -10.37
C GLU A 137 -1.50 30.21 -9.03
N GLY A 138 -0.29 30.29 -8.48
CA GLY A 138 0.04 29.69 -7.19
C GLY A 138 0.31 28.19 -7.23
N VAL A 139 0.29 27.53 -8.39
CA VAL A 139 0.73 26.12 -8.56
C VAL A 139 2.17 26.10 -9.06
N SER A 140 3.03 25.29 -8.44
CA SER A 140 4.40 25.04 -8.90
C SER A 140 4.60 23.56 -9.25
N GLU A 141 5.72 23.23 -9.89
CA GLU A 141 6.07 21.82 -10.18
C GLU A 141 6.16 20.96 -8.89
N GLU A 142 6.48 21.57 -7.75
CA GLU A 142 6.54 20.89 -6.45
C GLU A 142 5.15 20.43 -5.95
N ASP A 143 4.06 20.96 -6.50
CA ASP A 143 2.69 20.54 -6.13
C ASP A 143 2.28 19.23 -6.84
N PHE A 144 3.04 18.76 -7.84
CA PHE A 144 2.77 17.53 -8.58
C PHE A 144 3.53 16.34 -7.98
N GLN A 145 3.14 15.96 -6.75
CA GLN A 145 3.74 14.83 -6.04
C GLN A 145 2.83 13.61 -6.08
N ASP A 146 3.43 12.45 -6.39
CA ASP A 146 2.77 11.15 -6.25
C ASP A 146 2.72 10.77 -4.77
N ARG A 147 1.50 10.76 -4.21
CA ARG A 147 1.25 10.42 -2.81
C ARG A 147 1.42 8.92 -2.53
N GLU A 148 1.49 8.09 -3.56
CA GLU A 148 1.62 6.63 -3.49
C GLU A 148 3.03 6.15 -3.88
N ILE A 149 4.01 7.07 -3.98
CA ILE A 149 5.35 6.79 -4.48
C ILE A 149 6.09 5.69 -3.71
N GLU A 150 5.83 5.55 -2.40
CA GLU A 150 6.46 4.50 -1.60
C GLU A 150 6.06 3.09 -2.05
N LYS A 151 4.88 2.92 -2.67
CA LYS A 151 4.46 1.63 -3.26
C LYS A 151 5.27 1.31 -4.52
N GLU A 152 5.64 2.32 -5.31
CA GLU A 152 6.39 2.16 -6.57
C GLU A 152 7.92 2.26 -6.40
N LYS A 153 8.40 2.44 -5.17
CA LYS A 153 9.82 2.69 -4.87
C LYS A 153 10.76 1.63 -5.43
N HIS A 154 10.32 0.37 -5.49
CA HIS A 154 11.06 -0.71 -6.14
C HIS A 154 11.36 -0.38 -7.61
N TRP A 155 10.34 0.02 -8.37
CA TRP A 155 10.46 0.36 -9.79
C TRP A 155 11.32 1.58 -10.03
N VAL A 156 11.19 2.62 -9.18
CA VAL A 156 12.06 3.80 -9.24
C VAL A 156 13.54 3.44 -9.06
N LEU A 157 13.84 2.52 -8.13
CA LEU A 157 15.20 2.05 -7.90
C LEU A 157 15.69 1.12 -9.02
N TYR A 158 14.80 0.29 -9.57
CA TYR A 158 15.07 -0.58 -10.70
C TYR A 158 15.46 0.23 -11.95
N ASP A 159 14.63 1.20 -12.33
CA ASP A 159 14.89 2.05 -13.50
C ASP A 159 16.21 2.83 -13.35
N ALA A 160 16.49 3.34 -12.14
CA ALA A 160 17.75 4.00 -11.84
C ALA A 160 18.96 3.04 -11.96
N ALA A 161 18.81 1.79 -11.52
CA ALA A 161 19.86 0.78 -11.63
C ALA A 161 20.15 0.44 -13.10
N VAL A 162 19.10 0.18 -13.89
CA VAL A 162 19.21 -0.09 -15.34
C VAL A 162 19.83 1.09 -16.09
N HIS A 163 19.49 2.33 -15.71
CA HIS A 163 20.09 3.52 -16.31
C HIS A 163 21.61 3.64 -16.02
N HIS A 164 22.04 3.35 -14.79
CA HIS A 164 23.46 3.35 -14.43
C HIS A 164 24.23 2.20 -15.11
N GLU A 165 23.60 1.04 -15.27
CA GLU A 165 24.15 -0.08 -16.02
C GLU A 165 24.36 0.27 -17.49
N ALA A 166 23.37 0.89 -18.13
CA ALA A 166 23.46 1.35 -19.52
C ALA A 166 24.55 2.42 -19.73
N SER A 167 24.86 3.21 -18.70
CA SER A 167 25.94 4.21 -18.72
C SER A 167 27.30 3.68 -18.24
N SER A 168 27.42 2.37 -17.96
CA SER A 168 28.63 1.72 -17.45
C SER A 168 29.14 2.28 -16.11
N ASP A 169 28.27 2.94 -15.33
CA ASP A 169 28.56 3.39 -13.97
C ASP A 169 28.28 2.25 -12.98
N TRP A 170 29.18 1.26 -12.97
CA TRP A 170 29.02 0.02 -12.22
C TRP A 170 28.89 0.23 -10.70
N LEU A 171 29.55 1.26 -10.16
CA LEU A 171 29.52 1.54 -8.73
C LEU A 171 28.13 2.02 -8.31
N ARG A 172 27.56 3.00 -9.02
CA ARG A 172 26.19 3.45 -8.76
C ARG A 172 25.15 2.40 -9.11
N ALA A 173 25.35 1.65 -10.20
CA ALA A 173 24.47 0.54 -10.56
C ALA A 173 24.37 -0.47 -9.41
N ALA A 174 25.50 -0.89 -8.83
CA ALA A 174 25.52 -1.82 -7.69
C ALA A 174 24.81 -1.25 -6.45
N GLU A 175 25.00 0.04 -6.14
CA GLU A 175 24.29 0.70 -5.04
C GLU A 175 22.77 0.73 -5.27
N LYS A 176 22.32 1.07 -6.48
CA LYS A 176 20.89 1.09 -6.83
C LYS A 176 20.28 -0.30 -6.85
N TRP A 177 20.98 -1.30 -7.39
CA TRP A 177 20.54 -2.70 -7.34
C TRP A 177 20.39 -3.21 -5.90
N LYS A 178 21.36 -2.93 -5.03
CA LYS A 178 21.27 -3.28 -3.60
C LYS A 178 20.06 -2.62 -2.95
N ALA A 179 19.83 -1.34 -3.19
CA ALA A 179 18.66 -0.63 -2.67
C ALA A 179 17.35 -1.21 -3.22
N CYS A 180 17.30 -1.52 -4.52
CA CYS A 180 16.15 -2.11 -5.19
C CYS A 180 15.77 -3.46 -4.57
N VAL A 181 16.74 -4.37 -4.40
CA VAL A 181 16.51 -5.69 -3.77
C VAL A 181 16.06 -5.54 -2.31
N ASN A 182 16.70 -4.67 -1.53
CA ASN A 182 16.27 -4.41 -0.16
C ASN A 182 14.82 -3.92 -0.10
N GLN A 183 14.43 -3.02 -1.01
CA GLN A 183 13.05 -2.55 -1.11
C GLN A 183 12.08 -3.67 -1.51
N THR A 184 12.46 -4.54 -2.46
CA THR A 184 11.63 -5.69 -2.85
C THR A 184 11.39 -6.63 -1.68
N LEU A 185 12.44 -6.95 -0.92
CA LEU A 185 12.33 -7.84 0.24
C LEU A 185 11.43 -7.23 1.31
N LEU A 186 11.61 -5.94 1.61
CA LEU A 186 10.75 -5.21 2.54
C LEU A 186 9.28 -5.25 2.11
N GLN A 187 8.98 -4.95 0.84
CA GLN A 187 7.61 -4.98 0.34
C GLN A 187 7.03 -6.41 0.30
N THR A 188 7.85 -7.42 0.04
CA THR A 188 7.43 -8.83 0.07
C THR A 188 7.06 -9.25 1.48
N ASP A 189 7.86 -8.87 2.48
CA ASP A 189 7.56 -9.15 3.89
C ASP A 189 6.32 -8.38 4.37
N GLU A 190 6.12 -7.15 3.91
CA GLU A 190 4.88 -6.39 4.17
C GLU A 190 3.63 -7.00 3.51
N CYS A 191 3.79 -7.83 2.47
CA CYS A 191 2.70 -8.54 1.80
C CYS A 191 2.45 -9.94 2.37
N ARG A 192 3.36 -10.49 3.18
CA ARG A 192 3.15 -11.74 3.92
C ARG A 192 2.21 -11.44 5.10
N LEU A 193 0.91 -11.58 4.84
CA LEU A 193 -0.16 -11.64 5.84
C LEU A 193 -0.83 -13.01 5.77
#